data_AF-A0A1F9DKD0-F1
#
_entry.id   AF-A0A1F9DKD0-F1
#
_cell.length_a   1.000
_cell.length_b   1.000
_cell.length_c   1.000
_cell.angle_alpha   90.00
_cell.angle_beta   90.00
_cell.angle_gamma   90.00
#
_symmetry.space_group_name_H-M   'P 1'
#
loop_
_entity.id
_entity.type
_entity.pdbx_description
1 polymer ?
#
loop_
_entity_poly.entity_id
_entity_poly.type
_entity_poly.pdbx_seq_one_letter_code
_entity_poly.pdbx_strand_id
1 'polypeptide(L)'
;MKNILPLSADDFGLFQELLIETSGLFFEESRSQSLHLALWQRLQHRGYDSYREYYNLLKFHPEGRLEMRELLDLITIGETYFFRNKPQFDVLMRFVLPEIIQRKVDSGDKCIRVWSAGCSRGDEAYSIAIAIMEVIPSREEWRISILGTDINRKGLACSAEAIYGQKDIGHLEKETLEKYFKIQGSTYLLRNDVKEGVRFEYHNLAKDPFIHKGMQHIDIIFCRNVIIYFHSQTTQRVIESFHNCLAQDGYLFLGHTETLWQITNKLERVEFPQTFIYKKTLSPVQEDATKPFMAVPEINAENLTLSAAPTGGFEAEVKNRCSGPTLSGPPPSGWGAEGLISIKETGTEERIFPQGVRSGLQEKPEPREEIEKPPEVRGKVESAYKEAALCLEEMKDKASLASPNHMIEKGKNHVRTYLTRATILANEAKYKEAADILEKIIEADNLTVEAYYLLGVLSYKSGNLKEAETQFKKVIYVDPNLVLAYFNLGNMYLYRRKFREAAREFRNAIRLLEKRPKDEQVRFCEDFTVEFLLRACRNSLIEISKRGE
;
A
#
# COMPACT_ATOMS: atom_id res chain seq x y z
N MET A 1 -22.38 34.88 -5.32
CA MET A 1 -21.55 33.79 -5.89
C MET A 1 -22.47 32.89 -6.69
N LYS A 2 -22.18 32.58 -7.95
CA LYS A 2 -22.94 31.57 -8.70
C LYS A 2 -22.83 30.23 -7.94
N ASN A 3 -23.94 29.52 -7.78
CA ASN A 3 -23.92 28.17 -7.21
C ASN A 3 -23.04 27.26 -8.08
N ILE A 4 -22.27 26.37 -7.44
CA ILE A 4 -21.43 25.40 -8.15
C ILE A 4 -22.34 24.50 -8.99
N LEU A 5 -22.10 24.45 -10.30
CA LEU A 5 -22.82 23.57 -11.20
C LEU A 5 -22.54 22.10 -10.80
N PRO A 6 -23.55 21.23 -10.67
CA PRO A 6 -23.31 19.82 -10.35
C PRO A 6 -22.56 19.13 -11.51
N LEU A 7 -21.56 18.31 -11.17
CA LEU A 7 -20.84 17.48 -12.12
C LEU A 7 -21.50 16.10 -12.16
N SER A 8 -22.03 15.70 -13.31
CA SER A 8 -22.62 14.36 -13.49
C SER A 8 -21.54 13.27 -13.46
N ALA A 9 -21.92 12.03 -13.11
CA ALA A 9 -21.00 10.89 -13.15
C ALA A 9 -20.42 10.65 -14.56
N ASP A 10 -21.24 10.82 -15.59
CA ASP A 10 -20.82 10.70 -16.99
C ASP A 10 -19.80 11.77 -17.38
N ASP A 11 -20.03 13.03 -17.01
CA ASP A 11 -19.07 14.11 -17.28
C ASP A 11 -17.78 13.90 -16.48
N PHE A 12 -17.88 13.44 -15.23
CA PHE A 12 -16.72 13.10 -14.41
C PHE A 12 -15.85 12.04 -15.08
N GLY A 13 -16.45 10.94 -15.57
CA GLY A 13 -15.75 9.90 -16.30
C GLY A 13 -15.01 10.44 -17.53
N LEU A 14 -15.64 11.34 -18.30
CA LEU A 14 -15.02 11.97 -19.46
C LEU A 14 -13.79 12.82 -19.11
N PHE A 15 -13.88 13.64 -18.06
CA PHE A 15 -12.72 14.42 -17.61
C PHE A 15 -11.61 13.52 -17.08
N GLN A 16 -11.96 12.46 -16.35
CA GLN A 16 -11.01 11.49 -15.83
C GLN A 16 -10.24 10.83 -16.97
N GLU A 17 -10.92 10.32 -17.99
CA GLU A 17 -10.30 9.75 -19.20
C GLU A 17 -9.38 10.76 -19.90
N LEU A 18 -9.85 12.00 -20.09
CA LEU A 18 -9.07 13.06 -20.73
C LEU A 18 -7.80 13.40 -19.93
N LEU A 19 -7.88 13.44 -18.60
CA LEU A 19 -6.73 13.69 -17.74
C LEU A 19 -5.72 12.55 -17.77
N ILE A 20 -6.17 11.29 -17.80
CA ILE A 20 -5.29 10.13 -17.98
C ILE A 20 -4.62 10.18 -19.37
N GLU A 21 -5.37 10.53 -20.41
CA GLU A 21 -4.87 10.63 -21.78
C GLU A 21 -3.79 11.71 -21.90
N THR A 22 -3.99 12.86 -21.27
CA THR A 22 -3.12 14.05 -21.42
C THR A 22 -1.97 14.10 -20.40
N SER A 23 -2.20 13.65 -19.16
CA SER A 23 -1.27 13.79 -18.04
C SER A 23 -0.86 12.48 -17.38
N GLY A 24 -1.62 11.40 -17.61
CA GLY A 24 -1.47 10.13 -16.90
C GLY A 24 -1.96 10.15 -15.46
N LEU A 25 -2.49 11.28 -14.96
CA LEU A 25 -3.05 11.40 -13.62
C LEU A 25 -4.41 10.71 -13.55
N PHE A 26 -4.55 9.85 -12.55
CA PHE A 26 -5.78 9.17 -12.21
C PHE A 26 -6.42 9.81 -10.97
N PHE A 27 -7.68 10.20 -11.09
CA PHE A 27 -8.46 10.77 -10.00
C PHE A 27 -9.48 9.75 -9.52
N GLU A 28 -9.23 9.15 -8.36
CA GLU A 28 -10.21 8.30 -7.69
C GLU A 28 -11.46 9.09 -7.30
N GLU A 29 -12.57 8.38 -7.10
CA GLU A 29 -13.84 8.96 -6.67
C GLU A 29 -13.71 9.71 -5.33
N SER A 30 -12.82 9.26 -4.45
CA SER A 30 -12.46 9.94 -3.19
C SER A 30 -11.93 11.37 -3.39
N ARG A 31 -11.41 11.68 -4.58
CA ARG A 31 -10.88 12.99 -4.99
C ARG A 31 -11.79 13.70 -5.99
N SER A 32 -13.01 13.20 -6.21
CA SER A 32 -13.98 13.80 -7.13
C SER A 32 -14.29 15.25 -6.79
N GLN A 33 -14.41 15.57 -5.50
CA GLN A 33 -14.74 16.92 -5.04
C GLN A 33 -13.65 17.96 -5.35
N SER A 34 -12.37 17.60 -5.21
CA SER A 34 -11.27 18.52 -5.54
C SER A 34 -11.16 18.75 -7.04
N LEU A 35 -11.32 17.69 -7.84
CA LEU A 35 -11.39 17.80 -9.29
C LEU A 35 -12.60 18.65 -9.72
N HIS A 36 -13.78 18.41 -9.14
CA HIS A 36 -15.00 19.16 -9.43
C HIS A 36 -14.81 20.66 -9.15
N LEU A 37 -14.23 21.01 -8.01
CA LEU A 37 -13.95 22.41 -7.66
C LEU A 37 -12.99 23.07 -8.66
N ALA A 38 -11.93 22.36 -9.07
CA ALA A 38 -10.97 22.87 -10.04
C ALA A 38 -11.60 23.07 -11.42
N LEU A 39 -12.37 22.09 -11.90
CA LEU A 39 -13.12 22.18 -13.15
C LEU A 39 -14.11 23.35 -13.12
N TRP A 40 -14.83 23.52 -12.01
CA TRP A 40 -15.74 24.65 -11.81
C TRP A 40 -15.03 26.00 -11.91
N GLN A 41 -13.90 26.16 -11.22
CA GLN A 41 -13.13 27.40 -11.24
C GLN A 41 -12.65 27.76 -12.66
N ARG A 42 -12.12 26.78 -13.39
CA ARG A 42 -11.65 26.99 -14.77
C ARG A 42 -12.80 27.27 -15.74
N LEU A 43 -13.88 26.50 -15.65
CA LEU A 43 -15.11 26.69 -16.43
C LEU A 43 -15.67 28.10 -16.26
N GLN A 44 -15.77 28.59 -15.02
CA GLN A 44 -16.23 29.96 -14.72
C GLN A 44 -15.27 31.03 -15.25
N HIS A 45 -13.96 30.82 -15.08
CA HIS A 45 -12.95 31.76 -15.59
C HIS A 45 -13.01 31.91 -17.12
N ARG A 46 -13.35 30.82 -17.83
CA ARG A 46 -13.49 30.80 -19.29
C ARG A 46 -14.89 31.19 -19.78
N GLY A 47 -15.85 31.40 -18.88
CA GLY A 47 -17.18 31.86 -19.22
C GLY A 47 -18.10 30.80 -19.86
N TYR A 48 -17.85 29.52 -19.59
CA TYR A 48 -18.76 28.44 -20.03
C TYR A 48 -19.85 28.20 -18.98
N ASP A 49 -21.03 27.76 -19.42
CA ASP A 49 -22.16 27.48 -18.53
C ASP A 49 -22.43 25.96 -18.38
N SER A 50 -21.71 25.10 -19.13
CA SER A 50 -21.79 23.65 -19.00
C SER A 50 -20.43 22.95 -19.00
N TYR A 51 -20.34 21.84 -18.25
CA TYR A 51 -19.16 20.98 -18.23
C TYR A 51 -18.86 20.38 -19.60
N ARG A 52 -19.89 20.05 -20.39
CA ARG A 52 -19.72 19.47 -21.71
C ARG A 52 -19.09 20.43 -22.71
N GLU A 53 -19.46 21.70 -22.68
CA GLU A 53 -18.82 22.73 -23.52
C GLU A 53 -17.37 22.97 -23.10
N TYR A 54 -17.10 23.00 -21.79
CA TYR A 54 -15.75 23.12 -21.27
C TYR A 54 -14.88 21.90 -21.65
N TYR A 55 -15.44 20.68 -21.60
CA TYR A 55 -14.78 19.48 -22.11
C TYR A 55 -14.45 19.60 -23.60
N ASN A 56 -15.38 20.10 -24.41
CA ASN A 56 -15.16 20.29 -25.84
C ASN A 56 -14.06 21.32 -26.12
N LEU A 57 -13.96 22.39 -25.31
CA LEU A 57 -12.83 23.32 -25.36
C LEU A 57 -11.51 22.57 -25.14
N LEU A 58 -11.41 21.80 -24.06
CA LEU A 58 -10.17 21.10 -23.70
C LEU A 58 -9.75 20.09 -24.79
N LYS A 59 -10.71 19.37 -25.38
CA LYS A 59 -10.42 18.25 -26.29
C LYS A 59 -10.28 18.65 -27.75
N PHE A 60 -11.08 19.59 -28.24
CA PHE A 60 -11.21 19.84 -29.68
C PHE A 60 -10.79 21.24 -30.11
N HIS A 61 -10.76 22.22 -29.21
CA HIS A 61 -10.44 23.61 -29.58
C HIS A 61 -8.91 23.84 -29.64
N PRO A 62 -8.40 24.71 -30.53
CA PRO A 62 -6.96 25.04 -30.59
C PRO A 62 -6.37 25.57 -29.27
N GLU A 63 -7.16 26.31 -28.49
CA GLU A 63 -6.77 26.82 -27.16
C GLU A 63 -6.82 25.76 -26.06
N GLY A 64 -7.43 24.60 -26.30
CA GLY A 64 -7.60 23.54 -25.30
C GLY A 64 -6.30 23.10 -24.65
N ARG A 65 -5.18 23.12 -25.41
CA ARG A 65 -3.85 22.81 -24.86
C ARG A 65 -3.34 23.82 -23.85
N LEU A 66 -3.65 25.11 -24.00
CA LEU A 66 -3.26 26.13 -23.02
C LEU A 66 -4.15 26.03 -21.79
N GLU A 67 -5.46 25.85 -21.99
CA GLU A 67 -6.41 25.70 -20.89
C GLU A 67 -6.14 24.43 -20.07
N MET A 68 -5.78 23.32 -20.72
CA MET A 68 -5.40 22.09 -20.04
C MET A 68 -4.20 22.31 -19.11
N ARG A 69 -3.22 23.15 -19.49
CA ARG A 69 -2.08 23.47 -18.61
C ARG A 69 -2.55 24.20 -17.36
N GLU A 70 -3.43 25.18 -17.50
CA GLU A 70 -3.99 25.90 -16.35
C GLU A 70 -4.82 24.99 -15.43
N LEU A 71 -5.55 24.04 -16.00
CA LEU A 71 -6.28 23.04 -15.23
C LEU A 71 -5.31 22.11 -14.48
N LEU A 72 -4.26 21.61 -15.14
CA LEU A 72 -3.24 20.76 -14.52
C LEU A 72 -2.53 21.44 -13.36
N ASP A 73 -2.19 22.73 -13.51
CA ASP A 73 -1.58 23.53 -12.45
C ASP A 73 -2.48 23.68 -11.21
N LEU A 74 -3.81 23.56 -11.38
CA LEU A 74 -4.79 23.69 -10.31
C LEU A 74 -5.10 22.35 -9.61
N ILE A 75 -5.12 21.25 -10.36
CA ILE A 75 -5.50 19.92 -9.83
C ILE A 75 -4.32 19.15 -9.23
N THR A 76 -3.09 19.54 -9.54
CA THR A 76 -1.89 18.87 -9.01
C THR A 76 -1.61 19.34 -7.59
N ILE A 77 -1.44 18.37 -6.67
CA ILE A 77 -1.16 18.65 -5.26
C ILE A 77 0.34 18.93 -5.12
N GLY A 78 0.69 20.18 -4.85
CA GLY A 78 2.07 20.65 -4.71
C GLY A 78 2.59 20.70 -3.27
N GLU A 79 2.08 19.87 -2.36
CA GLU A 79 2.57 19.85 -0.98
C GLU A 79 4.00 19.30 -0.92
N THR A 80 4.96 20.17 -0.63
CA THR A 80 6.38 19.86 -0.47
C THR A 80 6.99 20.77 0.59
N TYR A 81 8.11 20.34 1.17
CA TYR A 81 8.86 21.11 2.16
C TYR A 81 10.30 20.60 2.24
N PHE A 82 11.20 21.46 2.71
CA PHE A 82 12.62 21.11 2.84
C PHE A 82 12.85 19.89 3.72
N PHE A 83 13.73 19.00 3.28
CA PHE A 83 14.10 17.75 3.96
C PHE A 83 12.91 16.86 4.35
N ARG A 84 11.85 16.84 3.52
CA ARG A 84 10.70 15.95 3.70
C ARG A 84 11.14 14.50 3.87
N ASN A 85 10.64 13.82 4.92
CA ASN A 85 11.11 12.51 5.41
C ASN A 85 12.62 12.55 5.73
N LYS A 86 12.92 13.05 6.94
CA LYS A 86 14.29 13.13 7.44
C LYS A 86 15.07 11.81 7.36
N PRO A 87 14.49 10.63 7.70
CA PRO A 87 15.19 9.35 7.53
C PRO A 87 15.77 9.11 6.12
N GLN A 88 15.06 9.47 5.05
CA GLN A 88 15.58 9.34 3.69
C GLN A 88 16.75 10.28 3.39
N PHE A 89 16.71 11.51 3.89
CA PHE A 89 17.83 12.45 3.76
C PHE A 89 19.03 12.05 4.61
N ASP A 90 18.81 11.49 5.80
CA ASP A 90 19.88 10.94 6.63
C ASP A 90 20.56 9.75 5.91
N VAL A 91 19.78 8.89 5.23
CA VAL A 91 20.32 7.82 4.38
C VAL A 91 21.11 8.37 3.18
N LEU A 92 20.56 9.39 2.51
CA LEU A 92 21.25 10.08 1.42
C LEU A 92 22.62 10.59 1.86
N MET A 93 22.68 11.33 2.96
CA MET A 93 23.89 11.99 3.43
C MET A 93 24.92 11.05 4.04
N ARG A 94 24.49 10.03 4.78
CA ARG A 94 25.40 9.17 5.55
C ARG A 94 25.84 7.91 4.82
N PHE A 95 25.10 7.46 3.80
CA PHE A 95 25.37 6.19 3.12
C PHE A 95 25.49 6.37 1.61
N VAL A 96 24.49 6.95 0.96
CA VAL A 96 24.43 7.00 -0.51
C VAL A 96 25.46 7.97 -1.08
N LEU A 97 25.52 9.21 -0.60
CA LEU A 97 26.49 10.19 -1.09
C LEU A 97 27.94 9.77 -0.83
N PRO A 98 28.33 9.30 0.36
CA PRO A 98 29.68 8.80 0.59
C PRO A 98 30.09 7.64 -0.34
N GLU A 99 29.20 6.68 -0.57
CA GLU A 99 29.44 5.55 -1.50
C GLU A 99 29.63 6.01 -2.94
N ILE A 100 28.76 6.90 -3.42
CA ILE A 100 28.88 7.49 -4.76
C ILE A 100 30.17 8.29 -4.89
N ILE A 101 30.49 9.13 -3.89
CA ILE A 101 31.71 9.95 -3.87
C ILE A 101 32.95 9.05 -3.99
N GLN A 102 33.05 8.00 -3.19
CA GLN A 102 34.19 7.08 -3.23
C GLN A 102 34.33 6.45 -4.63
N ARG A 103 33.25 5.91 -5.18
CA ARG A 103 33.23 5.29 -6.52
C ARG A 103 33.63 6.27 -7.63
N LYS A 104 33.22 7.53 -7.53
CA LYS A 104 33.52 8.59 -8.49
C LYS A 104 34.97 9.07 -8.38
N VAL A 105 35.54 9.08 -7.18
CA VAL A 105 36.97 9.29 -6.96
C VAL A 105 37.78 8.14 -7.57
N ASP A 106 37.41 6.89 -7.31
CA ASP A 106 38.14 5.70 -7.78
C ASP A 106 38.15 5.59 -9.32
N SER A 107 37.04 5.99 -9.96
CA SER A 107 36.92 6.01 -11.42
C SER A 107 37.48 7.28 -12.08
N GLY A 108 37.81 8.32 -11.30
CA GLY A 108 38.24 9.63 -11.79
C GLY A 108 37.12 10.50 -12.40
N ASP A 109 35.87 10.02 -12.46
CA ASP A 109 34.72 10.80 -12.92
C ASP A 109 34.07 11.51 -11.72
N LYS A 110 34.61 12.68 -11.30
CA LYS A 110 34.04 13.51 -10.22
C LYS A 110 32.76 14.25 -10.65
N CYS A 111 31.78 13.53 -11.20
CA CYS A 111 30.49 14.07 -11.61
C CYS A 111 29.33 13.34 -10.93
N ILE A 112 28.51 14.09 -10.18
CA ILE A 112 27.29 13.57 -9.54
C ILE A 112 26.08 14.14 -10.28
N ARG A 113 25.22 13.25 -10.78
CA ARG A 113 23.98 13.61 -11.47
C ARG A 113 22.78 13.16 -10.67
N VAL A 114 21.89 14.10 -10.38
CA VAL A 114 20.65 13.84 -9.61
C VAL A 114 19.44 14.34 -10.36
N TRP A 115 18.33 13.60 -10.26
CA TRP A 115 17.04 14.01 -10.81
C TRP A 115 15.95 13.95 -9.73
N SER A 116 15.35 15.08 -9.40
CA SER A 116 14.09 15.16 -8.63
C SER A 116 12.92 15.25 -9.61
N ALA A 117 12.23 14.12 -9.78
CA ALA A 117 11.09 13.93 -10.66
C ALA A 117 9.78 14.15 -9.87
N GLY A 118 9.01 15.17 -10.25
CA GLY A 118 7.89 15.68 -9.46
C GLY A 118 8.36 16.63 -8.35
N CYS A 119 9.24 17.57 -8.69
CA CYS A 119 9.92 18.44 -7.72
C CYS A 119 9.03 19.54 -7.11
N SER A 120 7.80 19.71 -7.58
CA SER A 120 6.83 20.71 -7.15
C SER A 120 7.42 22.14 -7.15
N ARG A 121 7.49 22.81 -6.00
CA ARG A 121 8.07 24.16 -5.82
C ARG A 121 9.60 24.17 -5.67
N GLY A 122 10.26 23.02 -5.85
CA GLY A 122 11.72 22.90 -5.86
C GLY A 122 12.36 22.56 -4.51
N ASP A 123 11.58 22.53 -3.43
CA ASP A 123 12.06 22.32 -2.06
C ASP A 123 12.86 21.02 -1.91
N GLU A 124 12.42 19.95 -2.57
CA GLU A 124 13.14 18.67 -2.59
C GLU A 124 14.47 18.79 -3.34
N ALA A 125 14.47 19.36 -4.55
CA ALA A 125 15.67 19.53 -5.36
C ALA A 125 16.72 20.41 -4.65
N TYR A 126 16.27 21.45 -3.94
CA TYR A 126 17.16 22.29 -3.13
C TYR A 126 17.63 21.61 -1.84
N SER A 127 16.80 20.78 -1.20
CA SER A 127 17.23 19.94 -0.07
C SER A 127 18.34 18.96 -0.49
N ILE A 128 18.21 18.37 -1.67
CA ILE A 128 19.25 17.51 -2.27
C ILE A 128 20.52 18.32 -2.54
N ALA A 129 20.40 19.52 -3.11
CA ALA A 129 21.55 20.39 -3.36
C ALA A 129 22.31 20.70 -2.07
N ILE A 130 21.60 21.09 -1.02
CA ILE A 130 22.18 21.35 0.31
C ILE A 130 22.82 20.08 0.88
N ALA A 131 22.15 18.92 0.80
CA ALA A 131 22.69 17.65 1.28
C ALA A 131 24.00 17.26 0.59
N ILE A 132 24.12 17.50 -0.72
CA ILE A 132 25.36 17.27 -1.46
C ILE A 132 26.46 18.24 -0.99
N MET A 133 26.14 19.52 -0.81
CA MET A 133 27.11 20.53 -0.35
C MET A 133 27.68 20.23 1.05
N GLU A 134 26.88 19.67 1.94
CA GLU A 134 27.31 19.29 3.30
C GLU A 134 28.23 18.04 3.30
N VAL A 135 28.16 17.20 2.27
CA VAL A 135 28.88 15.90 2.24
C VAL A 135 30.08 15.91 1.29
N ILE A 136 30.04 16.68 0.21
CA ILE A 136 31.04 16.58 -0.85
C ILE A 136 32.39 17.19 -0.43
N PRO A 137 33.52 16.48 -0.59
CA PRO A 137 34.84 17.03 -0.30
C PRO A 137 35.24 18.03 -1.39
N SER A 138 35.84 19.16 -1.02
CA SER A 138 36.39 20.17 -1.96
C SER A 138 35.48 20.45 -3.16
N ARG A 139 34.36 21.17 -2.95
CA ARG A 139 33.30 21.42 -3.95
C ARG A 139 33.79 21.82 -5.34
N GLU A 140 34.90 22.55 -5.45
CA GLU A 140 35.45 23.01 -6.74
C GLU A 140 35.97 21.87 -7.63
N GLU A 141 36.27 20.70 -7.06
CA GLU A 141 36.73 19.54 -7.80
C GLU A 141 35.59 18.70 -8.42
N TRP A 142 34.34 19.03 -8.10
CA TRP A 142 33.17 18.23 -8.43
C TRP A 142 32.21 18.94 -9.37
N ARG A 143 31.78 18.22 -10.41
CA ARG A 143 30.68 18.66 -11.27
C ARG A 143 29.37 18.07 -10.79
N ILE A 144 28.57 18.89 -10.10
CA ILE A 144 27.24 18.52 -9.62
C ILE A 144 26.20 19.00 -10.64
N SER A 145 25.28 18.11 -11.04
CA SER A 145 24.16 18.43 -11.92
C SER A 145 22.87 17.91 -11.32
N ILE A 146 21.99 18.82 -10.87
CA ILE A 146 20.68 18.48 -10.31
C ILE A 146 19.61 18.97 -11.28
N LEU A 147 18.78 18.05 -11.76
CA LEU A 147 17.61 18.34 -12.57
C LEU A 147 16.36 18.20 -11.69
N GLY A 148 15.55 19.25 -11.58
CA GLY A 148 14.21 19.19 -11.03
C GLY A 148 13.20 19.24 -12.17
N THR A 149 12.27 18.28 -12.23
CA THR A 149 11.19 18.34 -13.21
C THR A 149 9.82 18.23 -12.59
N ASP A 150 8.84 18.91 -13.17
CA ASP A 150 7.44 18.79 -12.76
C ASP A 150 6.48 19.00 -13.95
N ILE A 151 5.24 18.57 -13.77
CA ILE A 151 4.14 18.88 -14.69
C ILE A 151 3.50 20.23 -14.35
N ASN A 152 3.55 20.66 -13.08
CA ASN A 152 3.00 21.92 -12.61
C ASN A 152 3.96 23.07 -12.92
N ARG A 153 3.54 23.96 -13.82
CA ARG A 153 4.35 25.08 -14.32
C ARG A 153 4.44 26.21 -13.30
N LYS A 154 3.39 26.43 -12.50
CA LYS A 154 3.41 27.41 -11.42
C LYS A 154 4.40 27.01 -10.33
N GLY A 155 4.46 25.72 -10.00
CA GLY A 155 5.48 25.16 -9.10
C GLY A 155 6.90 25.43 -9.60
N LEU A 156 7.17 25.16 -10.88
CA LEU A 156 8.47 25.42 -11.51
C LEU A 156 8.83 26.91 -11.58
N ALA A 157 7.84 27.80 -11.77
CA ALA A 157 8.10 29.23 -11.73
C ALA A 157 8.51 29.67 -10.31
N CYS A 158 7.81 29.19 -9.29
CA CYS A 158 8.16 29.43 -7.88
C CYS A 158 9.55 28.89 -7.53
N SER A 159 9.95 27.73 -8.08
CA SER A 159 11.26 27.14 -7.79
C SER A 159 12.41 28.01 -8.32
N ALA A 160 12.25 28.63 -9.49
CA ALA A 160 13.25 29.57 -10.02
C ALA A 160 13.44 30.81 -9.13
N GLU A 161 12.38 31.29 -8.49
CA GLU A 161 12.43 32.40 -7.53
C GLU A 161 13.09 31.98 -6.21
N ALA A 162 12.84 30.76 -5.72
CA ALA A 162 13.35 30.20 -4.46
C ALA A 162 13.22 31.16 -3.26
N ILE A 163 12.05 31.77 -3.16
CA ILE A 163 11.65 32.67 -2.07
C ILE A 163 10.65 31.92 -1.19
N TYR A 164 10.91 31.93 0.11
CA TYR A 164 10.16 31.16 1.10
C TYR A 164 9.66 32.05 2.24
N GLY A 165 8.52 31.66 2.82
CA GLY A 165 7.99 32.28 4.04
C GLY A 165 8.35 31.49 5.29
N GLN A 166 8.04 32.06 6.46
CA GLN A 166 8.31 31.43 7.76
C GLN A 166 7.72 30.01 7.89
N LYS A 167 6.54 29.76 7.29
CA LYS A 167 5.87 28.45 7.36
C LYS A 167 6.63 27.36 6.59
N ASP A 168 7.36 27.74 5.54
CA ASP A 168 8.04 26.79 4.64
C ASP A 168 9.39 26.33 5.20
N ILE A 169 10.01 27.15 6.06
CA ILE A 169 11.39 26.97 6.54
C ILE A 169 11.50 26.90 8.07
N GLY A 170 10.42 27.16 8.81
CA GLY A 170 10.44 27.28 10.27
C GLY A 170 10.79 25.99 11.02
N HIS A 171 10.71 24.83 10.36
CA HIS A 171 11.13 23.53 10.89
C HIS A 171 12.62 23.23 10.67
N LEU A 172 13.34 24.05 9.89
CA LEU A 172 14.76 23.86 9.64
C LEU A 172 15.60 24.27 10.83
N GLU A 173 16.71 23.54 11.03
CA GLU A 173 17.70 23.89 12.05
C GLU A 173 18.30 25.26 11.77
N LYS A 174 18.58 26.01 12.85
CA LYS A 174 19.11 27.37 12.77
C LYS A 174 20.41 27.45 11.95
N GLU A 175 21.28 26.46 12.09
CA GLU A 175 22.54 26.38 11.35
C GLU A 175 22.30 26.30 9.83
N THR A 176 21.35 25.47 9.38
CA THR A 176 20.97 25.35 7.97
C THR A 176 20.42 26.67 7.45
N LEU A 177 19.58 27.35 8.23
CA LEU A 177 19.01 28.65 7.87
C LEU A 177 20.10 29.71 7.69
N GLU A 178 21.03 29.81 8.64
CA GLU A 178 22.13 30.78 8.60
C GLU A 178 23.11 30.50 7.46
N LYS A 179 23.37 29.22 7.14
CA LYS A 179 24.27 28.83 6.05
C LYS A 179 23.67 29.08 4.68
N TYR A 180 22.40 28.74 4.46
CA TYR A 180 21.82 28.60 3.12
C TYR A 180 20.76 29.65 2.75
N PHE A 181 20.25 30.42 3.71
CA PHE A 181 19.21 31.41 3.46
C PHE A 181 19.65 32.81 3.87
N LYS A 182 19.23 33.80 3.08
CA LYS A 182 19.31 35.21 3.43
C LYS A 182 17.93 35.69 3.88
N ILE A 183 17.87 36.25 5.08
CA ILE A 183 16.63 36.80 5.63
C ILE A 183 16.46 38.23 5.11
N GLN A 184 15.31 38.53 4.49
CA GLN A 184 14.89 39.87 4.10
C GLN A 184 13.46 40.13 4.61
N GLY A 185 13.35 40.86 5.72
CA GLY A 185 12.06 41.08 6.38
C GLY A 185 11.42 39.76 6.81
N SER A 186 10.24 39.46 6.26
CA SER A 186 9.49 38.21 6.52
C SER A 186 9.75 37.11 5.48
N THR A 187 10.71 37.30 4.57
CA THR A 187 11.03 36.38 3.49
C THR A 187 12.43 35.81 3.62
N TYR A 188 12.59 34.56 3.16
CA TYR A 188 13.81 33.79 3.20
C TYR A 188 14.22 33.47 1.78
N LEU A 189 15.33 34.05 1.32
CA LEU A 189 15.86 33.84 -0.02
C LEU A 189 16.94 32.77 0.04
N LEU A 190 16.78 31.71 -0.75
CA LEU A 190 17.82 30.70 -0.89
C LEU A 190 19.06 31.32 -1.55
N ARG A 191 20.26 31.02 -1.05
CA ARG A 191 21.50 31.56 -1.61
C ARG A 191 21.70 31.14 -3.06
N ASN A 192 22.24 32.06 -3.87
CA ASN A 192 22.45 31.85 -5.30
C ASN A 192 23.34 30.64 -5.62
N ASP A 193 24.35 30.35 -4.80
CA ASP A 193 25.23 29.20 -5.03
C ASP A 193 24.52 27.85 -4.86
N VAL A 194 23.43 27.78 -4.10
CA VAL A 194 22.51 26.62 -4.06
C VAL A 194 21.58 26.66 -5.27
N LYS A 195 21.00 27.83 -5.55
CA LYS A 195 20.04 28.02 -6.64
C LYS A 195 20.61 27.62 -7.99
N GLU A 196 21.81 28.09 -8.31
CA GLU A 196 22.51 27.82 -9.58
C GLU A 196 22.93 26.36 -9.74
N GLY A 197 22.96 25.59 -8.64
CA GLY A 197 23.25 24.16 -8.66
C GLY A 197 22.08 23.28 -9.16
N VAL A 198 20.90 23.86 -9.35
CA VAL A 198 19.68 23.13 -9.74
C VAL A 198 19.08 23.74 -11.01
N ARG A 199 18.82 22.90 -12.00
CA ARG A 199 18.09 23.27 -13.23
C ARG A 199 16.66 22.73 -13.16
N PHE A 200 15.69 23.57 -13.46
CA PHE A 200 14.28 23.19 -13.50
C PHE A 200 13.74 23.10 -14.93
N GLU A 201 13.01 22.03 -15.23
CA GLU A 201 12.38 21.83 -16.54
C GLU A 201 10.96 21.26 -16.40
N TYR A 202 10.08 21.60 -17.34
CA TYR A 202 8.80 20.90 -17.45
C TYR A 202 9.03 19.49 -17.99
N HIS A 203 8.45 18.48 -17.33
CA HIS A 203 8.42 17.12 -17.87
C HIS A 203 7.21 16.36 -17.34
N ASN A 204 6.43 15.80 -18.25
CA ASN A 204 5.35 14.90 -17.92
C ASN A 204 5.84 13.45 -17.93
N LEU A 205 6.11 12.90 -16.74
CA LEU A 205 6.60 11.52 -16.55
C LEU A 205 5.75 10.46 -17.27
N ALA A 206 4.44 10.68 -17.40
CA ALA A 206 3.55 9.70 -17.98
C ALA A 206 3.55 9.70 -19.52
N LYS A 207 3.93 10.81 -20.17
CA LYS A 207 3.74 11.00 -21.62
C LYS A 207 4.99 11.40 -22.37
N ASP A 208 5.85 12.21 -21.75
CA ASP A 208 7.03 12.74 -22.42
C ASP A 208 8.13 11.66 -22.50
N PRO A 209 8.95 11.68 -23.56
CA PRO A 209 10.07 10.75 -23.70
C PRO A 209 11.23 11.10 -22.74
N PHE A 210 11.87 10.08 -22.18
CA PHE A 210 12.99 10.20 -21.23
C PHE A 210 14.35 10.41 -21.95
N ILE A 211 14.39 11.32 -22.91
CA ILE A 211 15.53 11.53 -23.83
C ILE A 211 16.29 12.84 -23.59
N HIS A 212 15.88 13.64 -22.61
CA HIS A 212 16.49 14.95 -22.35
C HIS A 212 17.97 14.81 -21.94
N LYS A 213 18.79 15.77 -22.39
CA LYS A 213 20.18 15.92 -21.94
C LYS A 213 20.18 16.26 -20.44
N GLY A 214 20.41 15.25 -19.60
CA GLY A 214 20.33 15.34 -18.14
C GLY A 214 19.62 14.15 -17.50
N MET A 215 18.83 13.41 -18.29
CA MET A 215 18.10 12.22 -17.83
C MET A 215 18.84 10.91 -18.12
N GLN A 216 20.16 10.95 -18.35
CA GLN A 216 20.95 9.77 -18.72
C GLN A 216 22.16 9.64 -17.81
N HIS A 217 22.46 8.39 -17.42
CA HIS A 217 23.51 8.05 -16.46
C HIS A 217 23.36 8.81 -15.14
N ILE A 218 22.15 8.79 -14.59
CA ILE A 218 21.81 9.50 -13.35
C ILE A 218 22.26 8.67 -12.15
N ASP A 219 23.01 9.26 -11.23
CA ASP A 219 23.47 8.55 -10.02
C ASP A 219 22.33 8.39 -9.01
N ILE A 220 21.44 9.39 -8.89
CA ILE A 220 20.33 9.37 -7.94
C ILE A 220 19.05 9.93 -8.59
N ILE A 221 17.94 9.21 -8.49
CA ILE A 221 16.60 9.70 -8.84
C ILE A 221 15.76 9.79 -7.56
N PHE A 222 15.11 10.93 -7.34
CA PHE A 222 14.02 11.11 -6.39
C PHE A 222 12.71 11.18 -7.17
N CYS A 223 11.72 10.36 -6.83
CA CYS A 223 10.36 10.45 -7.37
C CYS A 223 9.39 10.09 -6.25
N ARG A 224 9.12 11.05 -5.37
CA ARG A 224 8.49 10.80 -4.08
C ARG A 224 7.12 11.43 -4.02
N ASN A 225 6.12 10.65 -3.60
CA ASN A 225 4.73 11.10 -3.51
C ASN A 225 4.16 11.52 -4.88
N VAL A 226 4.58 10.86 -5.96
CA VAL A 226 4.17 11.17 -7.34
C VAL A 226 3.49 9.96 -7.97
N ILE A 227 4.07 8.76 -7.84
CA ILE A 227 3.55 7.58 -8.53
C ILE A 227 2.19 7.11 -7.96
N ILE A 228 1.81 7.57 -6.77
CA ILE A 228 0.48 7.37 -6.19
C ILE A 228 -0.66 7.99 -7.02
N TYR A 229 -0.35 8.91 -7.94
CA TYR A 229 -1.35 9.52 -8.84
C TYR A 229 -1.48 8.78 -10.17
N PHE A 230 -0.68 7.74 -10.40
CA PHE A 230 -0.67 6.99 -11.66
C PHE A 230 -1.38 5.66 -11.51
N HIS A 231 -2.07 5.23 -12.56
CA HIS A 231 -2.52 3.84 -12.66
C HIS A 231 -1.33 2.89 -12.84
N SER A 232 -1.51 1.61 -12.52
CA SER A 232 -0.44 0.59 -12.50
C SER A 232 0.43 0.53 -13.77
N GLN A 233 -0.17 0.64 -14.96
CA GLN A 233 0.55 0.57 -16.24
C GLN A 233 1.49 1.77 -16.47
N THR A 234 1.06 2.97 -16.08
CA THR A 234 1.88 4.20 -16.15
C THR A 234 3.02 4.09 -15.16
N THR A 235 2.74 3.69 -13.92
CA THR A 235 3.78 3.46 -12.92
C THR A 235 4.84 2.50 -13.43
N GLN A 236 4.45 1.36 -14.02
CA GLN A 236 5.40 0.40 -14.58
C GLN A 236 6.28 0.98 -15.68
N ARG A 237 5.69 1.73 -16.62
CA ARG A 237 6.43 2.44 -17.68
C ARG A 237 7.42 3.47 -17.13
N VAL A 238 6.99 4.26 -16.15
CA VAL A 238 7.81 5.30 -15.51
C VAL A 238 9.00 4.67 -14.80
N ILE A 239 8.76 3.62 -14.01
CA ILE A 239 9.82 2.92 -13.28
C ILE A 239 10.80 2.22 -14.22
N GLU A 240 10.33 1.60 -15.30
CA GLU A 240 11.20 1.03 -16.34
C GLU A 240 12.08 2.13 -16.98
N SER A 241 11.50 3.30 -17.23
CA SER A 241 12.23 4.44 -17.77
C SER A 241 13.28 4.97 -16.79
N PHE A 242 12.95 5.09 -15.49
CA PHE A 242 13.91 5.43 -14.44
C PHE A 242 15.05 4.43 -14.36
N HIS A 243 14.76 3.13 -14.38
CA HIS A 243 15.79 2.10 -14.42
C HIS A 243 16.75 2.31 -15.60
N ASN A 244 16.25 2.65 -16.78
CA ASN A 244 17.09 2.91 -17.95
C ASN A 244 17.91 4.20 -17.83
N CYS A 245 17.36 5.23 -17.19
CA CYS A 245 18.04 6.51 -16.94
C CYS A 245 19.14 6.41 -15.87
N LEU A 246 18.99 5.52 -14.88
CA LEU A 246 19.95 5.33 -13.80
C LEU A 246 21.30 4.84 -14.34
N ALA A 247 22.38 5.44 -13.84
CA ALA A 247 23.72 4.91 -13.93
C ALA A 247 23.79 3.54 -13.25
N GLN A 248 24.84 2.78 -13.58
CA GLN A 248 25.10 1.55 -12.86
C GLN A 248 25.30 1.85 -11.37
N ASP A 249 24.73 1.03 -10.49
CA ASP A 249 24.76 1.22 -9.03
C ASP A 249 24.09 2.51 -8.56
N GLY A 250 23.27 3.13 -9.42
CA GLY A 250 22.47 4.31 -9.10
C GLY A 250 21.29 3.98 -8.18
N TYR A 251 20.80 5.01 -7.49
CA TYR A 251 19.78 4.89 -6.46
C TYR A 251 18.46 5.56 -6.87
N LEU A 252 17.34 4.97 -6.46
CA LEU A 252 16.00 5.52 -6.60
C LEU A 252 15.34 5.68 -5.23
N PHE A 253 14.92 6.89 -4.92
CA PHE A 253 14.16 7.27 -3.73
C PHE A 253 12.69 7.44 -4.10
N LEU A 254 11.82 6.67 -3.46
CA LEU A 254 10.36 6.80 -3.56
C LEU A 254 9.79 7.28 -2.22
N GLY A 255 8.53 7.69 -2.20
CA GLY A 255 7.79 8.04 -0.99
C GLY A 255 7.71 6.86 -0.02
N HIS A 256 7.49 7.14 1.27
CA HIS A 256 7.50 6.11 2.32
C HIS A 256 6.40 5.03 2.17
N THR A 257 5.30 5.34 1.48
CA THR A 257 4.23 4.39 1.13
C THR A 257 4.40 3.79 -0.26
N GLU A 258 5.35 4.29 -1.06
CA GLU A 258 5.51 3.91 -2.46
C GLU A 258 6.47 2.73 -2.56
N THR A 259 5.96 1.57 -3.00
CA THR A 259 6.73 0.34 -3.16
C THR A 259 6.72 -0.14 -4.60
N LEU A 260 7.86 -0.64 -5.08
CA LEU A 260 7.99 -1.30 -6.39
C LEU A 260 7.53 -2.75 -6.42
N TRP A 261 6.99 -3.24 -5.31
CA TRP A 261 6.43 -4.57 -5.23
C TRP A 261 5.35 -4.76 -6.31
N GLN A 262 5.48 -5.83 -7.09
CA GLN A 262 4.66 -6.15 -8.27
C GLN A 262 4.76 -5.20 -9.48
N ILE A 263 5.61 -4.18 -9.42
CA ILE A 263 5.88 -3.29 -10.55
C ILE A 263 7.11 -3.78 -11.34
N THR A 264 8.22 -4.00 -10.65
CA THR A 264 9.48 -4.49 -11.27
C THR A 264 10.38 -5.16 -10.24
N ASN A 265 11.27 -6.03 -10.71
CA ASN A 265 12.34 -6.66 -9.92
C ASN A 265 13.75 -6.22 -10.36
N LYS A 266 13.85 -5.24 -11.27
CA LYS A 266 15.13 -4.72 -11.79
C LYS A 266 15.87 -3.78 -10.82
N LEU A 267 15.20 -3.39 -9.74
CA LEU A 267 15.72 -2.50 -8.72
C LEU A 267 15.67 -3.21 -7.37
N GLU A 268 16.83 -3.35 -6.74
CA GLU A 268 16.98 -3.99 -5.44
C GLU A 268 16.54 -3.04 -4.33
N ARG A 269 15.67 -3.51 -3.43
CA ARG A 269 15.26 -2.74 -2.26
C ARG A 269 16.32 -2.85 -1.16
N VAL A 270 16.85 -1.71 -0.73
CA VAL A 270 17.81 -1.58 0.36
C VAL A 270 17.11 -0.98 1.57
N GLU A 271 17.09 -1.75 2.67
CA GLU A 271 16.42 -1.37 3.92
C GLU A 271 17.36 -0.61 4.85
N PHE A 272 16.81 0.40 5.51
CA PHE A 272 17.45 1.18 6.57
C PHE A 272 16.51 1.31 7.76
N PRO A 273 17.00 1.67 8.96
CA PRO A 273 16.11 2.03 10.06
C PRO A 273 15.14 3.14 9.62
N GLN A 274 13.83 2.88 9.74
CA GLN A 274 12.73 3.83 9.45
C GLN A 274 12.51 4.19 7.97
N THR A 275 13.27 3.63 7.02
CA THR A 275 13.06 3.89 5.58
C THR A 275 13.69 2.82 4.69
N PHE A 276 13.32 2.79 3.42
CA PHE A 276 13.99 2.01 2.39
C PHE A 276 14.23 2.86 1.14
N ILE A 277 15.14 2.40 0.28
CA ILE A 277 15.43 2.96 -1.04
C ILE A 277 15.65 1.82 -2.04
N TYR A 278 15.86 2.16 -3.31
CA TYR A 278 16.12 1.17 -4.35
C TYR A 278 17.49 1.40 -5.02
N LYS A 279 18.19 0.33 -5.42
CA LYS A 279 19.48 0.38 -6.11
C LYS A 279 19.42 -0.41 -7.42
N LYS A 280 20.02 0.12 -8.49
CA LYS A 280 20.19 -0.58 -9.78
C LYS A 280 21.43 -1.46 -9.74
N THR A 281 21.30 -2.76 -10.03
CA THR A 281 22.42 -3.72 -10.02
C THR A 281 22.67 -4.33 -11.40
N LEU A 282 23.94 -4.69 -11.72
CA LEU A 282 24.40 -5.16 -13.05
C LEU A 282 23.78 -6.50 -13.46
N SER A 283 23.42 -7.30 -12.47
CA SER A 283 22.68 -8.54 -12.69
C SER A 283 21.21 -8.25 -12.43
N PRO A 284 20.25 -8.76 -13.24
CA PRO A 284 18.89 -8.91 -12.72
C PRO A 284 19.06 -9.55 -11.35
N VAL A 285 18.52 -8.89 -10.31
CA VAL A 285 18.69 -9.28 -8.91
C VAL A 285 18.76 -10.79 -8.89
N GLN A 286 19.92 -11.34 -8.48
CA GLN A 286 20.07 -12.76 -8.18
C GLN A 286 19.26 -12.99 -6.90
N GLU A 287 17.96 -12.86 -7.10
CA GLU A 287 16.82 -13.33 -6.37
C GLU A 287 17.15 -13.71 -4.92
N ASP A 288 17.61 -12.74 -4.13
CA ASP A 288 17.79 -12.88 -2.69
C ASP A 288 17.21 -11.66 -1.96
N ALA A 289 16.20 -11.97 -1.14
CA ALA A 289 15.91 -11.35 0.15
C ALA A 289 15.15 -10.00 0.28
N THR A 290 14.24 -9.63 -0.63
CA THR A 290 13.02 -8.88 -0.23
C THR A 290 11.76 -9.52 -0.82
N LYS A 291 11.57 -10.80 -0.50
CA LYS A 291 10.38 -11.57 -0.88
C LYS A 291 9.26 -11.38 0.14
N PRO A 292 7.98 -11.47 -0.28
CA PRO A 292 6.84 -11.10 0.53
C PRO A 292 6.71 -12.05 1.72
N PHE A 293 7.18 -11.62 2.87
CA PHE A 293 6.55 -12.02 4.10
C PHE A 293 5.39 -11.06 4.30
N MET A 294 4.15 -11.56 4.34
CA MET A 294 3.01 -10.65 4.54
C MET A 294 3.23 -9.89 5.84
N ALA A 295 3.11 -8.56 5.73
CA ALA A 295 3.24 -7.65 6.86
C ALA A 295 2.19 -7.98 7.93
N VAL A 296 2.35 -7.35 9.10
CA VAL A 296 1.37 -7.40 10.17
C VAL A 296 -0.01 -7.15 9.55
N PRO A 297 -0.96 -8.08 9.69
CA PRO A 297 -2.29 -7.87 9.15
C PRO A 297 -2.89 -6.61 9.79
N GLU A 298 -3.50 -5.74 9.01
CA GLU A 298 -4.45 -4.78 9.58
C GLU A 298 -5.62 -5.58 10.15
N ILE A 299 -5.60 -5.82 11.46
CA ILE A 299 -6.69 -6.50 12.16
C ILE A 299 -7.83 -5.49 12.29
N ASN A 300 -8.75 -5.50 11.32
CA ASN A 300 -9.99 -4.77 11.43
C ASN A 300 -10.95 -5.48 12.40
N ALA A 301 -11.70 -4.69 13.16
CA ALA A 301 -12.55 -5.10 14.29
C ALA A 301 -13.63 -6.15 13.92
N GLU A 302 -13.95 -6.34 12.64
CA GLU A 302 -15.02 -7.24 12.21
C GLU A 302 -14.54 -8.70 11.98
N ASN A 303 -13.24 -8.93 11.79
CA ASN A 303 -12.67 -10.24 11.46
C ASN A 303 -12.33 -11.13 12.68
N LEU A 304 -12.68 -10.69 13.90
CA LEU A 304 -12.49 -11.43 15.14
C LEU A 304 -13.70 -12.30 15.48
N THR A 305 -14.01 -13.26 14.61
CA THR A 305 -14.77 -14.44 15.01
C THR A 305 -13.77 -15.51 15.42
N LEU A 306 -13.57 -15.65 16.74
CA LEU A 306 -12.93 -16.84 17.29
C LEU A 306 -13.69 -18.05 16.75
N SER A 307 -13.02 -18.83 15.89
CA SER A 307 -13.49 -20.11 15.40
C SER A 307 -13.97 -20.93 16.59
N ALA A 308 -15.28 -21.12 16.73
CA ALA A 308 -15.80 -22.14 17.62
C ALA A 308 -15.26 -23.48 17.11
N ALA A 309 -14.40 -24.11 17.89
CA ALA A 309 -14.00 -25.48 17.64
C ALA A 309 -15.27 -26.34 17.48
N PRO A 310 -15.30 -27.33 16.56
CA PRO A 310 -16.39 -28.27 16.51
C PRO A 310 -16.42 -29.03 17.84
N THR A 311 -17.42 -28.75 18.67
CA THR A 311 -17.80 -29.64 19.77
C THR A 311 -18.37 -30.90 19.14
N GLY A 312 -17.53 -31.93 19.00
CA GLY A 312 -17.87 -33.19 18.35
C GLY A 312 -16.90 -34.31 18.68
N GLY A 313 -16.92 -34.73 19.95
CA GLY A 313 -16.62 -36.07 20.47
C GLY A 313 -15.47 -36.88 19.87
N PHE A 314 -14.33 -36.89 20.56
CA PHE A 314 -13.39 -38.01 20.54
C PHE A 314 -13.05 -38.38 21.99
N GLU A 315 -13.83 -39.26 22.59
CA GLU A 315 -13.37 -40.12 23.67
C GLU A 315 -14.26 -41.36 23.80
N ALA A 316 -13.59 -42.51 24.00
CA ALA A 316 -14.07 -43.90 24.08
C ALA A 316 -14.50 -44.53 22.74
N GLU A 317 -14.00 -45.68 22.29
CA GLU A 317 -13.27 -46.75 22.98
C GLU A 317 -12.64 -47.70 21.96
N VAL A 318 -11.34 -47.96 22.08
CA VAL A 318 -10.72 -49.18 21.55
C VAL A 318 -11.06 -50.30 22.54
N LYS A 319 -11.99 -51.19 22.17
CA LYS A 319 -12.02 -52.65 22.45
C LYS A 319 -13.45 -53.20 22.33
N ASN A 320 -13.75 -53.87 21.22
CA ASN A 320 -13.79 -55.35 21.18
C ASN A 320 -14.51 -55.87 19.93
N ARG A 321 -13.78 -56.72 19.21
CA ARG A 321 -14.18 -58.01 18.63
C ARG A 321 -15.65 -58.26 18.27
N CYS A 322 -15.79 -58.57 16.97
CA CYS A 322 -16.54 -59.69 16.39
C CYS A 322 -18.03 -59.56 16.09
N SER A 323 -18.35 -60.11 14.91
CA SER A 323 -19.60 -60.70 14.42
C SER A 323 -20.80 -59.78 14.15
N GLY A 324 -21.05 -59.57 12.85
CA GLY A 324 -22.19 -60.17 12.13
C GLY A 324 -23.62 -59.75 12.49
N PRO A 325 -24.58 -59.85 11.54
CA PRO A 325 -25.65 -58.86 11.41
C PRO A 325 -27.03 -59.32 11.88
N THR A 326 -27.99 -58.38 11.75
CA THR A 326 -29.47 -58.52 11.74
C THR A 326 -30.12 -58.47 13.14
N LEU A 327 -31.20 -57.71 13.41
CA LEU A 327 -32.54 -57.74 12.80
C LEU A 327 -33.39 -56.56 13.33
N SER A 328 -34.45 -56.33 12.56
CA SER A 328 -35.64 -55.49 12.70
C SER A 328 -36.44 -55.51 14.03
N GLY A 329 -37.12 -54.39 14.33
CA GLY A 329 -38.45 -54.40 14.96
C GLY A 329 -38.66 -53.34 16.07
N PRO A 330 -39.85 -52.67 16.19
CA PRO A 330 -40.04 -51.40 16.89
C PRO A 330 -40.88 -51.54 18.20
N PRO A 331 -41.58 -50.49 18.68
CA PRO A 331 -41.25 -49.54 19.76
C PRO A 331 -42.04 -49.82 21.08
N PRO A 332 -42.07 -48.91 22.07
CA PRO A 332 -43.37 -48.24 22.32
C PRO A 332 -43.33 -46.78 22.84
N SER A 333 -44.22 -45.98 22.24
CA SER A 333 -45.19 -44.99 22.77
C SER A 333 -45.04 -44.24 24.11
N GLY A 334 -45.46 -42.97 24.05
CA GLY A 334 -46.05 -42.15 25.13
C GLY A 334 -45.20 -40.91 25.39
N TRP A 335 -45.66 -39.67 25.30
CA TRP A 335 -46.86 -39.07 25.89
C TRP A 335 -47.51 -38.02 24.93
N GLY A 336 -48.82 -37.80 25.09
CA GLY A 336 -49.71 -37.00 24.22
C GLY A 336 -49.51 -35.48 24.22
N ALA A 337 -49.98 -34.78 23.16
CA ALA A 337 -51.34 -34.17 23.01
C ALA A 337 -51.29 -32.70 23.48
N GLU A 338 -51.76 -31.63 22.83
CA GLU A 338 -52.64 -31.21 21.72
C GLU A 338 -52.17 -29.76 21.36
N GLY A 339 -52.50 -29.04 20.27
CA GLY A 339 -53.47 -29.13 19.19
C GLY A 339 -53.52 -27.77 18.44
N LEU A 340 -54.30 -27.75 17.34
CA LEU A 340 -54.80 -26.61 16.52
C LEU A 340 -53.84 -26.02 15.44
N ILE A 341 -54.01 -26.28 14.12
CA ILE A 341 -55.07 -25.84 13.14
C ILE A 341 -54.91 -24.32 12.83
N SER A 342 -54.84 -23.79 11.60
CA SER A 342 -54.99 -24.26 10.22
C SER A 342 -54.84 -23.05 9.23
N ILE A 343 -54.91 -23.36 7.91
CA ILE A 343 -55.36 -22.54 6.76
C ILE A 343 -54.21 -21.84 5.99
N LYS A 344 -53.72 -22.39 4.84
CA LYS A 344 -54.28 -22.46 3.45
C LYS A 344 -54.14 -21.10 2.71
N GLU A 345 -53.96 -20.93 1.39
CA GLU A 345 -54.00 -21.70 0.13
C GLU A 345 -53.59 -20.69 -1.00
N THR A 346 -52.74 -21.00 -2.00
CA THR A 346 -52.98 -21.51 -3.39
C THR A 346 -52.96 -20.48 -4.54
N GLY A 347 -52.64 -20.99 -5.74
CA GLY A 347 -52.92 -20.45 -7.08
C GLY A 347 -51.64 -20.03 -7.84
N THR A 348 -50.99 -20.75 -8.78
CA THR A 348 -51.36 -21.50 -10.01
C THR A 348 -52.22 -20.75 -11.02
N GLU A 349 -51.68 -20.42 -12.21
CA GLU A 349 -52.01 -21.12 -13.47
C GLU A 349 -51.23 -20.59 -14.70
N GLU A 350 -51.40 -21.31 -15.82
CA GLU A 350 -50.44 -21.65 -16.87
C GLU A 350 -50.98 -21.29 -18.27
N ARG A 351 -50.05 -21.17 -19.26
CA ARG A 351 -50.19 -21.39 -20.73
C ARG A 351 -50.82 -20.32 -21.66
N ILE A 352 -50.14 -20.04 -22.79
CA ILE A 352 -50.37 -20.60 -24.15
C ILE A 352 -49.36 -19.97 -25.17
N PHE A 353 -48.78 -20.80 -26.06
CA PHE A 353 -47.97 -20.48 -27.26
C PHE A 353 -48.82 -20.69 -28.54
N PRO A 354 -48.59 -20.09 -29.75
CA PRO A 354 -47.43 -20.45 -30.61
C PRO A 354 -46.88 -19.45 -31.69
N GLN A 355 -45.61 -19.70 -32.05
CA GLN A 355 -44.86 -19.63 -33.34
C GLN A 355 -44.83 -18.39 -34.29
N GLY A 356 -43.59 -17.96 -34.68
CA GLY A 356 -43.34 -17.36 -36.00
C GLY A 356 -42.12 -16.46 -36.30
N VAL A 357 -40.87 -16.97 -36.22
CA VAL A 357 -39.70 -16.70 -37.13
C VAL A 357 -38.98 -15.31 -37.26
N ARG A 358 -37.66 -15.35 -36.93
CA ARG A 358 -36.45 -14.57 -37.40
C ARG A 358 -36.31 -13.05 -37.11
N SER A 359 -35.28 -12.69 -36.33
CA SER A 359 -33.94 -12.25 -36.81
C SER A 359 -33.10 -11.78 -35.62
N GLY A 360 -31.78 -11.96 -35.69
CA GLY A 360 -30.87 -11.72 -34.57
C GLY A 360 -30.62 -10.24 -34.29
N LEU A 361 -30.34 -9.94 -33.02
CA LEU A 361 -29.40 -8.93 -32.50
C LEU A 361 -29.44 -9.07 -30.96
N GLN A 362 -28.25 -9.17 -30.35
CA GLN A 362 -28.05 -9.36 -28.92
C GLN A 362 -28.59 -8.16 -28.13
N GLU A 363 -29.55 -8.42 -27.23
CA GLU A 363 -30.01 -7.46 -26.22
C GLU A 363 -29.09 -7.40 -24.99
N LYS A 364 -29.12 -6.23 -24.37
CA LYS A 364 -28.42 -5.74 -23.18
C LYS A 364 -28.37 -6.72 -21.99
N PRO A 365 -27.30 -6.69 -21.16
CA PRO A 365 -27.43 -7.11 -19.77
C PRO A 365 -28.18 -6.03 -18.95
N GLU A 366 -29.13 -6.47 -18.15
CA GLU A 366 -29.83 -5.69 -17.12
C GLU A 366 -28.87 -5.12 -16.05
N PRO A 367 -29.24 -4.03 -15.35
CA PRO A 367 -28.37 -3.34 -14.42
C PRO A 367 -28.06 -4.21 -13.20
N ARG A 368 -26.77 -4.31 -12.84
CA ARG A 368 -26.38 -4.83 -11.53
C ARG A 368 -26.64 -3.75 -10.50
N GLU A 369 -27.49 -4.04 -9.53
CA GLU A 369 -27.64 -3.23 -8.32
C GLU A 369 -26.27 -3.05 -7.65
N GLU A 370 -25.85 -1.80 -7.47
CA GLU A 370 -24.72 -1.43 -6.64
C GLU A 370 -25.07 -1.76 -5.18
N ILE A 371 -24.30 -2.65 -4.57
CA ILE A 371 -24.36 -2.87 -3.12
C ILE A 371 -23.63 -1.69 -2.47
N GLU A 372 -24.37 -0.65 -2.09
CA GLU A 372 -23.89 0.37 -1.16
C GLU A 372 -23.43 -0.32 0.13
N LYS A 373 -22.18 -0.09 0.56
CA LYS A 373 -21.75 -0.47 1.91
C LYS A 373 -22.57 0.38 2.91
N PRO A 374 -23.28 -0.24 3.88
CA PRO A 374 -24.18 0.51 4.75
C PRO A 374 -23.44 1.57 5.59
N PRO A 375 -24.09 2.71 5.92
CA PRO A 375 -23.56 3.76 6.83
C PRO A 375 -23.06 3.23 8.18
N GLU A 376 -23.54 2.05 8.60
CA GLU A 376 -23.08 1.35 9.81
C GLU A 376 -21.57 1.05 9.83
N VAL A 377 -20.93 0.74 8.70
CA VAL A 377 -19.52 0.28 8.68
C VAL A 377 -18.55 1.42 9.04
N ARG A 378 -18.84 2.64 8.58
CA ARG A 378 -18.03 3.84 8.90
C ARG A 378 -18.18 4.24 10.37
N GLY A 379 -19.38 4.09 10.93
CA GLY A 379 -19.64 4.26 12.36
C GLY A 379 -18.99 3.19 13.23
N LYS A 380 -18.90 1.94 12.76
CA LYS A 380 -18.29 0.80 13.49
C LYS A 380 -16.78 0.93 13.65
N VAL A 381 -16.06 1.46 12.65
CA VAL A 381 -14.60 1.68 12.73
C VAL A 381 -14.27 2.80 13.73
N GLU A 382 -14.94 3.96 13.63
CA GLU A 382 -14.78 5.03 14.64
C GLU A 382 -15.21 4.59 16.04
N SER A 383 -16.26 3.75 16.15
CA SER A 383 -16.70 3.14 17.40
C SER A 383 -15.63 2.22 17.99
N ALA A 384 -14.97 1.39 17.18
CA ALA A 384 -13.90 0.50 17.64
C ALA A 384 -12.65 1.28 18.07
N TYR A 385 -12.28 2.36 17.37
CA TYR A 385 -11.21 3.27 17.80
C TYR A 385 -11.57 4.02 19.10
N LYS A 386 -12.82 4.45 19.25
CA LYS A 386 -13.31 5.07 20.49
C LYS A 386 -13.39 4.08 21.65
N GLU A 387 -13.87 2.87 21.43
CA GLU A 387 -13.95 1.81 22.45
C GLU A 387 -12.56 1.35 22.88
N ALA A 388 -11.62 1.21 21.93
CA ALA A 388 -10.22 0.92 22.23
C ALA A 388 -9.57 2.07 23.01
N ALA A 389 -9.82 3.33 22.63
CA ALA A 389 -9.33 4.50 23.36
C ALA A 389 -9.95 4.62 24.77
N LEU A 390 -11.26 4.38 24.92
CA LEU A 390 -11.97 4.39 26.21
C LEU A 390 -11.50 3.25 27.12
N CYS A 391 -11.33 2.03 26.59
CA CYS A 391 -10.72 0.92 27.32
C CYS A 391 -9.26 1.24 27.72
N LEU A 392 -8.49 1.90 26.85
CA LEU A 392 -7.10 2.31 27.14
C LEU A 392 -7.04 3.42 28.21
N GLU A 393 -8.05 4.28 28.29
CA GLU A 393 -8.17 5.28 29.35
C GLU A 393 -8.63 4.67 30.69
N GLU A 394 -9.54 3.71 30.68
CA GLU A 394 -9.91 2.91 31.87
C GLU A 394 -8.75 2.04 32.38
N MET A 395 -7.81 1.69 31.50
CA MET A 395 -6.61 0.89 31.79
C MET A 395 -5.39 1.73 32.28
N LYS A 396 -5.53 3.05 32.48
CA LYS A 396 -4.44 3.92 32.99
C LYS A 396 -4.06 3.65 34.46
N ASP A 397 -4.81 2.82 35.18
CA ASP A 397 -4.45 2.41 36.54
C ASP A 397 -3.48 1.21 36.57
N LYS A 398 -2.40 1.42 37.31
CA LYS A 398 -1.16 0.63 37.32
C LYS A 398 -1.35 -0.87 37.59
N ALA A 399 -0.63 -1.67 36.80
CA ALA A 399 0.06 -2.93 37.17
C ALA A 399 -0.76 -4.12 37.73
N SER A 400 -2.03 -3.97 38.10
CA SER A 400 -2.80 -5.00 38.80
C SER A 400 -3.72 -5.86 37.90
N LEU A 401 -3.83 -5.56 36.61
CA LEU A 401 -4.80 -6.21 35.70
C LEU A 401 -4.15 -7.02 34.56
N ALA A 402 -2.82 -7.08 34.49
CA ALA A 402 -2.05 -7.86 33.51
C ALA A 402 -1.68 -9.27 34.02
N SER A 403 -2.48 -9.81 34.94
CA SER A 403 -2.39 -11.20 35.39
C SER A 403 -3.10 -12.09 34.36
N PRO A 404 -2.50 -13.21 33.92
CA PRO A 404 -3.16 -14.18 33.04
C PRO A 404 -4.55 -14.62 33.55
N ASN A 405 -4.71 -14.72 34.88
CA ASN A 405 -5.99 -15.08 35.52
C ASN A 405 -7.08 -13.99 35.32
N HIS A 406 -6.70 -12.72 35.19
CA HIS A 406 -7.65 -11.62 34.97
C HIS A 406 -8.18 -11.58 33.52
N MET A 407 -7.42 -12.12 32.56
CA MET A 407 -7.88 -12.28 31.17
C MET A 407 -8.91 -13.40 31.01
N ILE A 408 -8.78 -14.44 31.82
CA ILE A 408 -9.69 -15.60 31.81
C ILE A 408 -11.04 -15.25 32.47
N GLU A 409 -11.04 -14.47 33.56
CA GLU A 409 -12.28 -14.11 34.30
C GLU A 409 -13.25 -13.19 33.52
N LYS A 410 -12.76 -12.38 32.56
CA LYS A 410 -13.58 -11.37 31.85
C LYS A 410 -13.92 -11.70 30.38
N GLY A 411 -13.49 -12.85 29.85
CA GLY A 411 -13.97 -13.39 28.57
C GLY A 411 -13.43 -12.74 27.28
N LYS A 412 -14.02 -13.14 26.13
CA LYS A 412 -13.55 -12.92 24.74
C LYS A 412 -13.25 -11.45 24.36
N ASN A 413 -13.95 -10.48 24.95
CA ASN A 413 -13.73 -9.06 24.65
C ASN A 413 -12.36 -8.56 25.13
N HIS A 414 -11.79 -9.18 26.17
CA HIS A 414 -10.51 -8.74 26.73
C HIS A 414 -9.32 -9.18 25.86
N VAL A 415 -9.33 -10.44 25.39
CA VAL A 415 -8.32 -10.98 24.45
C VAL A 415 -8.23 -10.11 23.19
N ARG A 416 -9.39 -9.72 22.66
CA ARG A 416 -9.50 -8.81 21.50
C ARG A 416 -8.86 -7.44 21.75
N THR A 417 -9.07 -6.84 22.91
CA THR A 417 -8.44 -5.56 23.28
C THR A 417 -6.92 -5.68 23.34
N TYR A 418 -6.38 -6.76 23.92
CA TYR A 418 -4.94 -6.98 23.98
C TYR A 418 -4.33 -7.28 22.61
N LEU A 419 -5.00 -8.03 21.73
CA LEU A 419 -4.57 -8.24 20.34
C LEU A 419 -4.50 -6.92 19.56
N THR A 420 -5.50 -6.06 19.75
CA THR A 420 -5.54 -4.73 19.12
C THR A 420 -4.37 -3.87 19.60
N ARG A 421 -4.11 -3.86 20.91
CA ARG A 421 -2.96 -3.15 21.50
C ARG A 421 -1.63 -3.68 20.99
N ALA A 422 -1.45 -5.00 20.90
CA ALA A 422 -0.24 -5.60 20.35
C ALA A 422 -0.02 -5.20 18.88
N THR A 423 -1.09 -5.10 18.09
CA THR A 423 -1.04 -4.66 16.68
C THR A 423 -0.65 -3.18 16.57
N ILE A 424 -1.19 -2.31 17.42
CA ILE A 424 -0.81 -0.89 17.47
C ILE A 424 0.68 -0.75 17.83
N LEU A 425 1.14 -1.44 18.87
CA LEU A 425 2.55 -1.43 19.27
C LEU A 425 3.47 -1.97 18.17
N ALA A 426 3.03 -3.00 17.44
CA ALA A 426 3.74 -3.51 16.28
C ALA A 426 3.87 -2.46 15.16
N ASN A 427 2.82 -1.70 14.89
CA ASN A 427 2.83 -0.61 13.90
C ASN A 427 3.72 0.57 14.35
N GLU A 428 3.82 0.83 15.65
CA GLU A 428 4.76 1.79 16.24
C GLU A 428 6.21 1.27 16.32
N ALA A 429 6.50 0.09 15.76
CA ALA A 429 7.80 -0.60 15.83
C ALA A 429 8.27 -0.98 17.26
N LYS A 430 7.37 -1.01 18.25
CA LYS A 430 7.63 -1.47 19.62
C LYS A 430 7.47 -3.00 19.73
N TYR A 431 8.29 -3.74 18.99
CA TYR A 431 8.12 -5.19 18.82
C TYR A 431 8.23 -6.00 20.10
N LYS A 432 9.09 -5.59 21.04
CA LYS A 432 9.25 -6.28 22.32
C LYS A 432 7.98 -6.17 23.18
N GLU A 433 7.43 -4.96 23.31
CA GLU A 433 6.20 -4.73 24.06
C GLU A 433 4.99 -5.44 23.43
N ALA A 434 4.93 -5.48 22.09
CA ALA A 434 3.92 -6.25 21.37
C ALA A 434 4.04 -7.76 21.64
N ALA A 435 5.26 -8.31 21.59
CA ALA A 435 5.52 -9.72 21.88
C ALA A 435 5.15 -10.09 23.32
N ASP A 436 5.52 -9.26 24.31
CA ASP A 436 5.19 -9.48 25.73
C ASP A 436 3.67 -9.55 25.96
N ILE A 437 2.88 -8.77 25.22
CA ILE A 437 1.41 -8.84 25.27
C ILE A 437 0.90 -10.14 24.66
N LEU A 438 1.44 -10.54 23.51
CA LEU A 438 1.01 -11.76 22.80
C LEU A 438 1.34 -13.02 23.59
N GLU A 439 2.50 -13.07 24.25
CA GLU A 439 2.87 -14.16 25.14
C GLU A 439 1.89 -14.30 26.31
N LYS A 440 1.48 -13.18 26.92
CA LYS A 440 0.43 -13.21 27.96
C LYS A 440 -0.92 -13.69 27.43
N ILE A 441 -1.29 -13.32 26.21
CA ILE A 441 -2.52 -13.82 25.58
C ILE A 441 -2.44 -15.34 25.42
N ILE A 442 -1.30 -15.86 24.96
CA ILE A 442 -1.05 -17.29 24.78
C ILE A 442 -1.04 -18.04 26.12
N GLU A 443 -0.51 -17.44 27.19
CA GLU A 443 -0.55 -18.00 28.55
C GLU A 443 -1.98 -18.12 29.08
N ALA A 444 -2.85 -17.15 28.76
CA ALA A 444 -4.25 -17.16 29.16
C ALA A 444 -5.13 -18.07 28.30
N ASP A 445 -4.90 -18.09 26.98
CA ASP A 445 -5.58 -18.95 26.02
C ASP A 445 -4.61 -19.43 24.92
N ASN A 446 -4.14 -20.66 25.10
CA ASN A 446 -3.17 -21.30 24.22
C ASN A 446 -3.74 -21.74 22.87
N LEU A 447 -5.02 -21.51 22.58
CA LEU A 447 -5.68 -21.76 21.30
C LEU A 447 -5.91 -20.47 20.49
N THR A 448 -5.40 -19.33 20.95
CA THR A 448 -5.53 -18.04 20.24
C THR A 448 -4.64 -18.00 18.99
N VAL A 449 -5.21 -18.37 17.84
CA VAL A 449 -4.53 -18.44 16.53
C VAL A 449 -3.90 -17.09 16.15
N GLU A 450 -4.62 -16.00 16.41
CA GLU A 450 -4.23 -14.63 16.13
C GLU A 450 -2.92 -14.25 16.84
N ALA A 451 -2.78 -14.66 18.11
CA ALA A 451 -1.63 -14.34 18.93
C ALA A 451 -0.37 -15.03 18.40
N TYR A 452 -0.47 -16.32 18.06
CA TYR A 452 0.63 -17.06 17.46
C TYR A 452 1.00 -16.53 16.07
N TYR A 453 0.00 -16.17 15.25
CA TYR A 453 0.26 -15.64 13.91
C TYR A 453 1.00 -14.30 13.98
N LEU A 454 0.52 -13.37 14.82
CA LEU A 454 1.15 -12.06 15.00
C LEU A 454 2.55 -12.19 15.63
N LEU A 455 2.74 -13.07 16.61
CA LEU A 455 4.05 -13.33 17.21
C LEU A 455 5.04 -13.92 16.19
N GLY A 456 4.57 -14.81 15.30
CA GLY A 456 5.35 -15.33 14.18
C GLY A 456 5.76 -14.23 13.20
N VAL A 457 4.86 -13.29 12.91
CA VAL A 457 5.14 -12.14 12.04
C VAL A 457 6.18 -11.21 12.67
N LEU A 458 6.03 -10.88 13.95
CA LEU A 458 6.96 -10.05 14.70
C LEU A 458 8.34 -10.69 14.84
N SER A 459 8.39 -12.00 15.11
CA SER A 459 9.62 -12.77 15.23
C SER A 459 10.41 -12.76 13.92
N TYR A 460 9.72 -12.92 12.78
CA TYR A 460 10.34 -12.82 11.47
C TYR A 460 10.90 -11.42 11.21
N LYS A 461 10.12 -10.36 11.48
CA LYS A 461 10.55 -8.95 11.33
C LYS A 461 11.76 -8.62 12.20
N SER A 462 11.85 -9.24 13.38
CA SER A 462 12.97 -9.07 14.31
C SER A 462 14.18 -9.95 13.97
N GLY A 463 14.14 -10.70 12.86
CA GLY A 463 15.21 -11.60 12.42
C GLY A 463 15.27 -12.95 13.17
N ASN A 464 14.37 -13.20 14.12
CA ASN A 464 14.30 -14.46 14.85
C ASN A 464 13.53 -15.54 14.05
N LEU A 465 14.18 -16.06 13.01
CA LEU A 465 13.57 -17.00 12.07
C LEU A 465 13.21 -18.36 12.68
N LYS A 466 13.92 -18.78 13.75
CA LYS A 466 13.60 -20.03 14.45
C LYS A 466 12.28 -19.90 15.20
N GLU A 467 12.09 -18.76 15.87
CA GLU A 467 10.86 -18.51 16.60
C GLU A 467 9.68 -18.33 15.64
N ALA A 468 9.87 -17.56 14.56
CA ALA A 468 8.86 -17.42 13.51
C ALA A 468 8.38 -18.77 12.96
N GLU A 469 9.32 -19.69 12.68
CA GLU A 469 9.01 -21.05 12.23
C GLU A 469 8.16 -21.82 13.26
N THR A 470 8.53 -21.75 14.54
CA THR A 470 7.78 -22.38 15.63
C THR A 470 6.36 -21.86 15.71
N GLN A 471 6.19 -20.54 15.65
CA GLN A 471 4.89 -19.90 15.81
C GLN A 471 3.97 -20.17 14.62
N PHE A 472 4.46 -20.13 13.37
CA PHE A 472 3.65 -20.51 12.21
C PHE A 472 3.23 -21.98 12.22
N LYS A 473 4.08 -22.88 12.74
CA LYS A 473 3.69 -24.29 12.91
C LYS A 473 2.60 -24.45 13.97
N LYS A 474 2.63 -23.67 15.06
CA LYS A 474 1.56 -23.65 16.05
C LYS A 474 0.26 -23.12 15.46
N VAL A 475 0.31 -22.08 14.64
CA VAL A 475 -0.86 -21.59 13.89
C VAL A 475 -1.47 -22.69 13.02
N ILE A 476 -0.66 -23.40 12.24
CA ILE A 476 -1.12 -24.53 11.40
C ILE A 476 -1.69 -25.67 12.26
N TYR A 477 -1.13 -25.91 13.43
CA TYR A 477 -1.60 -26.95 14.35
C TYR A 477 -2.99 -26.61 14.92
N VAL A 478 -3.22 -25.35 15.29
CA VAL A 478 -4.49 -24.88 15.87
C VAL A 478 -5.55 -24.64 14.78
N ASP A 479 -5.18 -24.03 13.66
CA ASP A 479 -6.05 -23.77 12.51
C ASP A 479 -5.38 -24.21 11.19
N PRO A 480 -5.59 -25.48 10.76
CA PRO A 480 -5.07 -26.00 9.51
C PRO A 480 -5.64 -25.35 8.25
N ASN A 481 -6.70 -24.54 8.35
CA ASN A 481 -7.31 -23.84 7.22
C ASN A 481 -6.74 -22.43 7.03
N LEU A 482 -5.89 -21.95 7.95
CA LEU A 482 -5.30 -20.62 7.82
C LEU A 482 -4.19 -20.59 6.77
N VAL A 483 -4.58 -20.25 5.53
CA VAL A 483 -3.70 -20.21 4.36
C VAL A 483 -2.46 -19.34 4.56
N LEU A 484 -2.59 -18.20 5.25
CA LEU A 484 -1.48 -17.26 5.44
C LEU A 484 -0.32 -17.88 6.22
N ALA A 485 -0.59 -18.85 7.10
CA ALA A 485 0.46 -19.54 7.85
C ALA A 485 1.35 -20.38 6.92
N TYR A 486 0.74 -21.14 6.00
CA TYR A 486 1.45 -21.88 4.96
C TYR A 486 2.20 -20.95 4.00
N PHE A 487 1.57 -19.86 3.59
CA PHE A 487 2.20 -18.89 2.69
C PHE A 487 3.43 -18.24 3.34
N ASN A 488 3.31 -17.75 4.58
CA ASN A 488 4.42 -17.13 5.30
C ASN A 488 5.54 -18.13 5.63
N LEU A 489 5.18 -19.36 6.01
CA LEU A 489 6.15 -20.43 6.25
C LEU A 489 6.89 -20.83 4.94
N GLY A 490 6.17 -20.88 3.82
CA GLY A 490 6.73 -21.10 2.49
C GLY A 490 7.72 -20.02 2.08
N ASN A 491 7.37 -18.74 2.25
CA ASN A 491 8.28 -17.62 1.99
C ASN A 491 9.50 -17.63 2.93
N MET A 492 9.31 -17.97 4.20
CA MET A 492 10.41 -18.10 5.16
C MET A 492 11.36 -19.24 4.79
N TYR A 493 10.85 -20.40 4.36
CA TYR A 493 11.69 -21.49 3.86
C TYR A 493 12.41 -21.12 2.56
N LEU A 494 11.73 -20.40 1.67
CA LEU A 494 12.32 -19.89 0.45
C LEU A 494 13.47 -18.93 0.73
N TYR A 495 13.31 -18.03 1.71
CA TYR A 495 14.36 -17.14 2.21
C TYR A 495 15.56 -17.91 2.76
N ARG A 496 15.32 -19.03 3.45
CA ARG A 496 16.38 -19.91 3.97
C ARG A 496 16.94 -20.89 2.93
N ARG A 497 16.58 -20.73 1.65
CA ARG A 497 16.94 -21.62 0.52
C ARG A 497 16.54 -23.09 0.74
N LYS A 498 15.52 -23.32 1.57
CA LYS A 498 14.90 -24.64 1.82
C LYS A 498 13.81 -24.91 0.78
N PHE A 499 14.23 -25.12 -0.47
CA PHE A 499 13.34 -25.17 -1.62
C PHE A 499 12.28 -26.27 -1.56
N ARG A 500 12.63 -27.45 -1.03
CA ARG A 500 11.69 -28.58 -0.91
C ARG A 500 10.58 -28.28 0.08
N GLU A 501 10.94 -27.74 1.24
CA GLU A 501 9.99 -27.33 2.27
C GLU A 501 9.15 -26.14 1.82
N ALA A 502 9.75 -25.14 1.17
CA ALA A 502 9.03 -24.01 0.59
C ALA A 502 7.98 -24.46 -0.43
N ALA A 503 8.35 -25.34 -1.36
CA ALA A 503 7.43 -25.87 -2.35
C ALA A 503 6.28 -26.68 -1.71
N ARG A 504 6.57 -27.42 -0.63
CA ARG A 504 5.54 -28.13 0.12
C ARG A 504 4.51 -27.15 0.70
N GLU A 505 4.95 -26.08 1.34
CA GLU A 505 4.01 -25.14 1.97
C GLU A 505 3.21 -24.33 0.95
N PHE A 506 3.81 -23.92 -0.19
CA PHE A 506 3.04 -23.27 -1.26
C PHE A 506 2.01 -24.21 -1.89
N ARG A 507 2.30 -25.50 -2.05
CA ARG A 507 1.31 -26.48 -2.52
C ARG A 507 0.18 -26.68 -1.51
N ASN A 508 0.49 -26.69 -0.21
CA ASN A 508 -0.53 -26.73 0.85
C ASN A 508 -1.44 -25.49 0.78
N ALA A 509 -0.87 -24.30 0.65
CA ALA A 509 -1.62 -23.05 0.48
C ALA A 509 -2.53 -23.09 -0.76
N ILE A 510 -2.01 -23.51 -1.91
CA ILE A 510 -2.80 -23.66 -3.16
C ILE A 510 -3.97 -24.62 -2.94
N ARG A 511 -3.74 -25.77 -2.30
CA ARG A 511 -4.78 -26.78 -2.06
C ARG A 511 -5.94 -26.26 -1.19
N LEU A 512 -5.65 -25.36 -0.26
CA LEU A 512 -6.67 -24.70 0.56
C LEU A 512 -7.41 -23.62 -0.22
N LEU A 513 -6.69 -22.86 -1.04
CA LEU A 513 -7.25 -21.75 -1.82
C LEU A 513 -8.10 -22.21 -3.02
N GLU A 514 -7.76 -23.31 -3.69
CA GLU A 514 -8.51 -23.82 -4.85
C GLU A 514 -9.94 -24.25 -4.52
N LYS A 515 -10.25 -24.41 -3.23
CA LYS A 515 -11.59 -24.76 -2.73
C LYS A 515 -12.47 -23.53 -2.44
N ARG A 516 -11.94 -22.32 -2.61
CA ARG A 516 -12.57 -21.05 -2.22
C ARG A 516 -12.89 -20.19 -3.44
N PRO A 517 -13.95 -19.35 -3.41
CA PRO A 517 -14.23 -18.38 -4.47
C PRO A 517 -13.04 -17.44 -4.70
N LYS A 518 -12.77 -17.13 -5.96
CA LYS A 518 -11.57 -16.37 -6.40
C LYS A 518 -11.52 -14.94 -5.86
N ASP A 519 -12.68 -14.34 -5.70
CA ASP A 519 -12.94 -12.98 -5.22
C ASP A 519 -13.04 -12.88 -3.69
N GLU A 520 -13.11 -14.03 -2.99
CA GLU A 520 -13.16 -14.05 -1.52
C GLU A 520 -11.88 -13.44 -0.93
N GLN A 521 -12.03 -12.61 0.10
CA GLN A 521 -10.90 -12.08 0.87
C GLN A 521 -10.26 -13.16 1.76
N VAL A 522 -8.97 -13.06 1.99
CA VAL A 522 -8.26 -13.99 2.86
C VAL A 522 -8.29 -13.49 4.30
N ARG A 523 -8.67 -14.35 5.27
CA ARG A 523 -8.67 -14.03 6.71
C ARG A 523 -7.32 -13.44 7.14
N PHE A 524 -7.37 -12.34 7.89
CA PHE A 524 -6.26 -11.45 8.27
C PHE A 524 -5.67 -10.59 7.15
N CYS A 525 -6.20 -10.59 5.93
CA CYS A 525 -5.75 -9.62 4.94
C CYS A 525 -6.87 -9.21 3.98
N GLU A 526 -7.53 -8.10 4.31
CA GLU A 526 -8.65 -7.55 3.54
C GLU A 526 -8.22 -7.09 2.13
N ASP A 527 -6.93 -6.79 1.94
CA ASP A 527 -6.38 -6.36 0.64
C ASP A 527 -6.12 -7.52 -0.34
N PHE A 528 -6.14 -8.78 0.13
CA PHE A 528 -5.81 -9.93 -0.71
C PHE A 528 -7.00 -10.84 -0.97
N THR A 529 -7.26 -11.10 -2.25
CA THR A 529 -8.22 -12.10 -2.70
C THR A 529 -7.60 -13.49 -2.78
N VAL A 530 -8.43 -14.52 -2.81
CA VAL A 530 -8.01 -15.91 -3.06
C VAL A 530 -7.25 -16.04 -4.38
N GLU A 531 -7.72 -15.39 -5.46
CA GLU A 531 -7.04 -15.39 -6.76
C GLU A 531 -5.64 -14.77 -6.68
N PHE A 532 -5.52 -13.66 -5.95
CA PHE A 532 -4.24 -13.01 -5.71
C PHE A 532 -3.25 -13.98 -5.05
N LEU A 533 -3.66 -14.65 -3.97
CA LEU A 533 -2.78 -15.52 -3.19
C LEU A 533 -2.46 -16.83 -3.95
N LEU A 534 -3.40 -17.34 -4.76
CA LEU A 534 -3.16 -18.46 -5.69
C LEU A 534 -2.06 -18.12 -6.69
N ARG A 535 -2.15 -16.93 -7.31
CA ARG A 535 -1.15 -16.45 -8.26
C ARG A 535 0.22 -16.30 -7.60
N ALA A 536 0.26 -15.73 -6.39
CA ALA A 536 1.50 -15.60 -5.62
C ALA A 536 2.15 -16.97 -5.33
N CYS A 537 1.38 -17.95 -4.84
CA CYS A 537 1.90 -19.29 -4.56
C CYS A 537 2.42 -19.99 -5.83
N ARG A 538 1.69 -19.89 -6.94
CA ARG A 538 2.09 -20.50 -8.23
C ARG A 538 3.37 -19.88 -8.78
N ASN A 539 3.51 -18.56 -8.69
CA ASN A 539 4.74 -17.87 -9.07
C ASN A 539 5.94 -18.33 -8.22
N SER A 540 5.76 -18.45 -6.91
CA SER A 540 6.82 -18.97 -6.01
C SER A 540 7.22 -20.41 -6.36
N LEU A 541 6.28 -21.26 -6.80
CA LEU A 541 6.62 -22.62 -7.26
C LEU A 541 7.42 -22.63 -8.56
N ILE A 542 7.08 -21.77 -9.52
CA ILE A 542 7.85 -21.60 -10.77
C ILE A 542 9.27 -21.11 -10.46
N GLU A 543 9.39 -20.18 -9.51
CA GLU A 543 10.67 -19.69 -9.05
C GLU A 543 11.51 -20.79 -8.41
N ILE A 544 10.91 -21.61 -7.53
CA ILE A 544 11.58 -22.75 -6.92
C ILE A 544 12.06 -23.76 -7.97
N SER A 545 11.26 -24.05 -9.01
CA SER A 545 11.69 -24.98 -10.06
C SER A 545 12.89 -24.48 -10.85
N LYS A 546 13.01 -23.16 -11.08
CA LYS A 546 14.15 -22.57 -11.79
C LYS A 546 15.46 -22.59 -10.99
N ARG A 547 15.39 -22.77 -9.68
CA ARG A 547 16.54 -22.74 -8.76
C ARG A 547 16.94 -24.12 -8.22
N GLY A 548 16.10 -25.13 -8.45
CA GLY A 548 16.31 -26.51 -7.98
C GLY A 548 16.98 -27.41 -9.02
N GLU A 549 17.14 -26.93 -10.25
CA GLU A 549 18.07 -27.41 -11.28
C GLU A 549 19.40 -26.66 -11.15
#